data_AF-A0A7C3UMF3-F1
#
_entry.id   AF-A0A7C3UMF3-F1
#
_cell.length_a   1.000
_cell.length_b   1.000
_cell.length_c   1.000
_cell.angle_alpha   90.00
_cell.angle_beta   90.00
_cell.angle_gamma   90.00
#
_symmetry.space_group_name_H-M   'P 1'
#
loop_
_entity.id
_entity.type
_entity.pdbx_description
1 polymer ?
#
loop_
_entity_poly.entity_id
_entity_poly.type
_entity_poly.pdbx_seq_one_letter_code
_entity_poly.pdbx_strand_id
1 'polypeptide(L)'
;AFFHARSRLVTASRAAGREPPVDSVHPDFKDLSALAEDAAQARRLGFQGKMAIHPAQVDIIRRTFSPTAGEIAEAQRIVAAFEAAAQSGAVLTGVDGRMVEAPHVQRARRILAARTDD
;
A
#
# COMPACT_ATOMS: atom_id res chain seq x y z
N ALA A 1 3.89 13.38 18.22
CA ALA A 1 2.90 12.59 18.97
C ALA A 1 2.08 11.65 18.07
N PHE A 2 1.45 12.14 17.00
CA PHE A 2 0.60 11.30 16.13
C PHE A 2 1.31 10.12 15.45
N PHE A 3 2.60 10.24 15.11
CA PHE A 3 3.37 9.14 14.52
C PHE A 3 3.33 7.86 15.37
N HIS A 4 3.59 7.96 16.68
CA HIS A 4 3.58 6.80 17.58
C HIS A 4 2.19 6.15 17.67
N ALA A 5 1.14 6.97 17.80
CA ALA A 5 -0.24 6.48 17.84
C ALA A 5 -0.64 5.78 16.52
N ARG A 6 -0.33 6.38 15.37
CA ARG A 6 -0.58 5.82 14.03
C ARG A 6 0.14 4.50 13.84
N SER A 7 1.44 4.43 14.18
CA SER A 7 2.22 3.20 14.09
C SER A 7 1.68 2.09 14.99
N ARG A 8 1.31 2.41 16.24
CA ARG A 8 0.72 1.43 17.16
C ARG A 8 -0.61 0.88 16.63
N LEU A 9 -1.46 1.73 16.06
CA LEU A 9 -2.74 1.31 15.52
C LEU A 9 -2.57 0.34 14.34
N VAL A 10 -1.68 0.65 13.38
CA VAL A 10 -1.42 -0.25 12.24
C VAL A 10 -0.88 -1.60 12.72
N THR A 11 0.11 -1.59 13.61
CA THR A 11 0.70 -2.83 14.15
C THR A 11 -0.35 -3.65 14.90
N ALA A 12 -1.17 -3.02 15.74
CA ALA A 12 -2.23 -3.70 16.47
C ALA A 12 -3.27 -4.32 15.52
N SER A 13 -3.68 -3.60 14.47
CA SER A 13 -4.62 -4.12 13.48
C SER A 13 -4.09 -5.40 12.81
N ARG A 14 -2.82 -5.38 12.38
CA ARG A 14 -2.20 -6.54 11.73
C ARG A 14 -1.98 -7.70 12.69
N ALA A 15 -1.53 -7.45 13.91
CA ALA A 15 -1.37 -8.48 14.94
C ALA A 15 -2.70 -9.17 15.27
N ALA A 16 -3.82 -8.44 15.18
CA ALA A 16 -5.17 -8.97 15.38
C ALA A 16 -5.79 -9.61 14.12
N GLY A 17 -5.05 -9.74 13.01
CA GLY A 17 -5.58 -10.27 11.76
C GLY A 17 -6.69 -9.42 11.13
N ARG A 18 -6.72 -8.12 11.43
CA ARG A 18 -7.69 -7.17 10.88
C ARG A 18 -7.13 -6.47 9.65
N GLU A 19 -8.05 -5.97 8.83
CA GLU A 19 -7.70 -5.11 7.70
C GLU A 19 -6.90 -3.88 8.17
N PRO A 20 -6.03 -3.33 7.31
CA PRO A 20 -5.33 -2.10 7.65
C PRO A 20 -6.31 -0.98 8.04
N PRO A 21 -6.00 -0.17 9.06
CA PRO A 21 -6.90 0.87 9.52
C PRO A 21 -7.06 1.99 8.49
N VAL A 22 -8.11 2.80 8.64
CA VAL A 22 -8.32 4.06 7.92
C VAL A 22 -7.81 5.21 8.79
N ASP A 23 -7.06 6.13 8.19
CA ASP A 23 -6.45 7.27 8.86
C ASP A 23 -7.47 8.40 9.07
N SER A 24 -7.23 9.25 10.08
CA SER A 24 -8.14 10.34 10.45
C SER A 24 -8.18 11.47 9.41
N VAL A 25 -9.05 12.44 9.62
CA VAL A 25 -9.28 13.59 8.72
C VAL A 25 -8.06 14.53 8.65
N HIS A 26 -7.89 15.22 7.53
CA HIS A 26 -7.08 16.43 7.45
C HIS A 26 -8.04 17.65 7.52
N PRO A 27 -8.01 18.46 8.60
CA PRO A 27 -9.03 19.47 8.85
C PRO A 27 -9.03 20.66 7.87
N ASP A 28 -7.85 21.11 7.43
CA ASP A 28 -7.75 22.21 6.47
C ASP A 28 -8.06 21.72 5.06
N PHE A 29 -9.34 21.71 4.70
CA PHE A 29 -9.80 21.18 3.42
C PHE A 29 -9.32 21.98 2.19
N LYS A 30 -8.75 23.18 2.38
CA LYS A 30 -8.22 24.01 1.29
C LYS A 30 -6.76 23.71 1.00
N ASP A 31 -5.99 23.24 1.99
CA ASP A 31 -4.60 22.86 1.81
C ASP A 31 -4.46 21.42 1.28
N LEU A 32 -4.69 21.27 -0.03
CA LEU A 32 -4.57 19.97 -0.71
C LEU A 32 -3.13 19.46 -0.79
N SER A 33 -2.13 20.34 -0.67
CA SER A 33 -0.72 19.95 -0.66
C SER A 33 -0.37 19.27 0.67
N ALA A 34 -0.73 19.91 1.79
CA ALA A 34 -0.55 19.32 3.12
C ALA A 34 -1.35 18.01 3.28
N LEU A 35 -2.56 17.94 2.71
CA LEU A 35 -3.33 16.69 2.65
C LEU A 35 -2.55 15.58 1.93
N ALA A 36 -1.96 15.86 0.76
CA ALA A 36 -1.23 14.87 -0.01
C ALA A 36 -0.01 14.33 0.75
N GLU A 37 0.72 15.20 1.45
CA GLU A 37 1.86 14.82 2.28
C GLU A 37 1.45 13.95 3.48
N ASP A 38 0.39 14.35 4.20
CA ASP A 38 -0.11 13.59 5.35
C ASP A 38 -0.71 12.24 4.94
N ALA A 39 -1.45 12.18 3.82
CA ALA A 39 -1.94 10.94 3.25
C ALA A 39 -0.80 10.01 2.82
N ALA A 40 0.28 10.56 2.22
CA ALA A 40 1.44 9.78 1.84
C ALA A 40 2.18 9.22 3.07
N GLN A 41 2.25 9.98 4.17
CA GLN A 41 2.75 9.49 5.44
C GLN A 41 1.87 8.36 6.00
N ALA A 42 0.54 8.49 5.93
CA ALA A 42 -0.40 7.45 6.35
C ALA A 42 -0.17 6.13 5.61
N ARG A 43 -0.10 6.21 4.28
CA ARG A 43 0.14 5.06 3.41
C ARG A 43 1.46 4.36 3.76
N ARG A 44 2.53 5.14 3.97
CA ARG A 44 3.84 4.58 4.37
C ARG A 44 3.80 3.85 5.71
N LEU A 45 2.98 4.31 6.64
CA LEU A 45 2.77 3.63 7.93
C LEU A 45 1.96 2.34 7.80
N GLY A 46 1.21 2.15 6.71
CA GLY A 46 0.44 0.95 6.43
C GLY A 46 -1.08 1.08 6.60
N PHE A 47 -1.60 2.31 6.63
CA PHE A 47 -3.03 2.58 6.51
C PHE A 47 -3.53 2.27 5.09
N GLN A 48 -4.80 1.90 4.96
CA GLN A 48 -5.43 1.60 3.66
C GLN A 48 -6.20 2.77 3.04
N GLY A 49 -6.41 3.84 3.80
CA GLY A 49 -7.17 5.00 3.35
C GLY A 49 -7.11 6.12 4.36
N LYS A 50 -7.82 7.20 4.05
CA LYS A 50 -7.97 8.39 4.91
C LYS A 50 -9.40 8.91 4.82
N MET A 51 -9.95 9.39 5.93
CA MET A 51 -11.29 9.99 5.94
C MET A 51 -11.28 11.34 5.20
N ALA A 52 -12.25 11.53 4.31
CA ALA A 52 -12.52 12.79 3.62
C ALA A 52 -13.66 13.54 4.32
N ILE A 53 -13.48 14.84 4.56
CA ILE A 53 -14.50 15.73 5.12
C ILE A 53 -15.06 16.72 4.08
N HIS A 54 -14.44 16.78 2.90
CA HIS A 54 -14.84 17.65 1.81
C HIS A 54 -14.60 16.97 0.46
N PRO A 55 -15.48 17.15 -0.56
CA PRO A 55 -15.34 16.53 -1.87
C PRO A 55 -13.97 16.76 -2.55
N ALA A 56 -13.39 17.96 -2.39
CA ALA A 56 -12.07 18.29 -2.95
C ALA A 56 -10.92 17.39 -2.44
N GLN A 57 -11.11 16.66 -1.34
CA GLN A 57 -10.09 15.76 -0.78
C GLN A 57 -10.13 14.37 -1.43
N VAL A 58 -11.24 13.99 -2.06
CA VAL A 58 -11.49 12.61 -2.52
C VAL A 58 -10.45 12.16 -3.54
N ASP A 59 -10.20 12.98 -4.57
CA ASP A 59 -9.28 12.60 -5.66
C ASP A 59 -7.84 12.49 -5.17
N ILE A 60 -7.41 13.39 -4.27
CA ILE A 60 -6.08 13.34 -3.66
C ILE A 60 -5.93 12.08 -2.83
N ILE A 61 -6.89 11.79 -1.94
CA ILE A 61 -6.88 10.58 -1.11
C ILE A 61 -6.88 9.32 -2.00
N ARG A 62 -7.80 9.22 -2.97
CA ARG A 62 -7.88 8.05 -3.87
C ARG A 62 -6.56 7.81 -4.59
N ARG A 63 -5.97 8.84 -5.20
CA ARG A 63 -4.68 8.74 -5.89
C ARG A 63 -3.55 8.35 -4.96
N THR A 64 -3.51 8.88 -3.74
CA THR A 64 -2.45 8.53 -2.78
C THR A 64 -2.52 7.07 -2.37
N PHE A 65 -3.70 6.53 -2.09
CA PHE A 65 -3.84 5.14 -1.60
C PHE A 65 -3.92 4.09 -2.71
N SER A 66 -4.12 4.49 -3.96
CA SER A 66 -4.08 3.58 -5.11
C SER A 66 -2.64 3.15 -5.45
N PRO A 67 -2.42 1.92 -5.92
CA PRO A 67 -1.13 1.52 -6.50
C PRO A 67 -0.74 2.41 -7.69
N THR A 68 0.52 2.77 -7.78
CA THR A 68 1.07 3.44 -8.96
C THR A 68 1.30 2.45 -10.10
N ALA A 69 1.35 2.95 -11.34
CA ALA A 69 1.69 2.12 -12.51
C ALA A 69 3.04 1.39 -12.34
N GLY A 70 4.02 2.05 -11.71
CA GLY A 70 5.32 1.44 -11.41
C GLY A 70 5.23 0.29 -10.41
N GLU A 71 4.48 0.48 -9.32
CA GLU A 71 4.24 -0.59 -8.31
C GLU A 71 3.48 -1.77 -8.92
N ILE A 72 2.52 -1.52 -9.81
CA ILE A 72 1.78 -2.57 -10.53
C ILE A 72 2.73 -3.35 -11.44
N ALA A 73 3.54 -2.67 -12.24
CA ALA A 73 4.48 -3.30 -13.16
C ALA A 73 5.54 -4.13 -12.40
N GLU A 74 6.06 -3.62 -11.29
CA GLU A 74 6.97 -4.37 -10.41
C GLU A 74 6.28 -5.61 -9.83
N ALA A 75 5.06 -5.47 -9.31
CA ALA A 75 4.30 -6.58 -8.77
C ALA A 75 4.03 -7.68 -9.81
N GLN A 76 3.73 -7.31 -11.06
CA GLN A 76 3.55 -8.27 -12.16
C GLN A 76 4.84 -9.06 -12.43
N ARG A 77 6.00 -8.38 -12.50
CA ARG A 77 7.30 -9.05 -12.70
C ARG A 77 7.63 -10.02 -11.56
N ILE A 78 7.42 -9.58 -10.31
CA ILE A 78 7.66 -10.42 -9.12
C ILE A 78 6.82 -11.70 -9.16
N VAL A 79 5.51 -11.57 -9.43
CA VAL A 79 4.60 -12.72 -9.49
C VAL A 79 4.99 -13.68 -10.61
N ALA A 80 5.22 -13.16 -11.82
CA ALA A 80 5.58 -13.98 -12.98
C ALA A 80 6.91 -14.73 -12.78
N ALA A 81 7.94 -14.05 -12.27
CA ALA A 81 9.25 -14.65 -12.03
C ALA A 81 9.20 -15.75 -10.97
N PHE A 82 8.43 -15.54 -9.89
CA PHE A 82 8.28 -16.53 -8.84
C PHE A 82 7.48 -17.75 -9.30
N GLU A 83 6.41 -17.54 -10.06
CA GLU A 83 5.60 -18.64 -10.61
C GLU A 83 6.40 -19.49 -11.61
N ALA A 84 7.25 -18.88 -12.44
CA ALA A 84 8.16 -19.61 -13.31
C ALA A 84 9.20 -20.44 -12.54
N ALA A 85 9.77 -19.87 -11.47
CA ALA A 85 10.72 -20.58 -10.61
C ALA A 85 10.06 -21.72 -9.81
N ALA A 86 8.81 -21.55 -9.38
CA ALA A 86 8.08 -22.58 -8.66
C ALA A 86 7.82 -23.84 -9.52
N GLN A 87 7.74 -23.70 -10.86
CA GLN A 87 7.59 -24.85 -11.77
C GLN A 87 8.81 -25.79 -11.75
N SER A 88 10.00 -25.30 -11.39
CA SER A 88 11.21 -26.12 -11.20
C SER A 88 11.45 -26.51 -9.75
N GLY A 89 10.49 -26.27 -8.85
CA GLY A 89 10.59 -26.57 -7.42
C GLY A 89 11.38 -25.55 -6.61
N ALA A 90 11.78 -24.41 -7.20
CA ALA A 90 12.47 -23.36 -6.47
C ALA A 90 11.52 -22.59 -5.54
N VAL A 91 11.98 -22.27 -4.34
CA VAL A 91 11.24 -21.50 -3.32
C VAL A 91 11.62 -20.01 -3.28
N LEU A 92 12.60 -19.62 -4.10
CA LEU A 92 13.09 -18.26 -4.25
C LEU A 92 13.56 -18.01 -5.69
N THR A 93 13.58 -16.75 -6.11
CA THR A 93 14.08 -16.32 -7.42
C THR A 93 14.69 -14.91 -7.35
N GLY A 94 15.44 -14.51 -8.38
CA GLY A 94 16.00 -13.17 -8.50
C GLY A 94 15.16 -12.29 -9.44
N VAL A 95 14.83 -11.07 -9.02
CA VAL A 95 14.17 -10.05 -9.84
C VAL A 95 14.86 -8.72 -9.62
N ASP A 96 15.29 -8.03 -10.70
CA ASP A 96 15.93 -6.72 -10.63
C ASP A 96 17.11 -6.65 -9.61
N GLY A 97 17.88 -7.74 -9.52
CA GLY A 97 19.02 -7.87 -8.60
C GLY A 97 18.63 -8.12 -7.13
N ARG A 98 17.36 -8.38 -6.83
CA ARG A 98 16.86 -8.67 -5.47
C ARG A 98 16.33 -10.10 -5.37
N MET A 99 16.51 -10.71 -4.20
CA MET A 99 15.92 -12.01 -3.88
C MET A 99 14.42 -11.86 -3.60
N VAL A 100 13.62 -12.70 -4.24
CA VAL A 100 12.17 -12.77 -4.12
C VAL A 100 11.78 -14.13 -3.56
N GLU A 101 10.94 -14.12 -2.53
CA GLU A 101 10.41 -15.28 -1.82
C GLU A 101 8.93 -15.05 -1.48
N ALA A 102 8.27 -16.03 -0.84
CA ALA A 102 6.81 -16.03 -0.63
C ALA A 102 6.22 -14.73 -0.05
N PRO A 103 6.81 -14.07 0.99
CA PRO A 103 6.30 -12.79 1.49
C PRO A 103 6.28 -11.66 0.43
N HIS A 104 7.28 -11.60 -0.44
CA HIS A 104 7.37 -10.61 -1.50
C HIS A 104 6.26 -10.82 -2.53
N VAL A 105 6.02 -12.08 -2.92
CA VAL A 105 4.97 -12.46 -3.87
C VAL A 105 3.59 -12.18 -3.28
N GLN A 106 3.38 -12.46 -2.00
CA GLN A 106 2.12 -12.16 -1.31
C GLN A 106 1.87 -10.64 -1.26
N ARG A 107 2.92 -9.83 -1.07
CA ARG A 107 2.81 -8.37 -1.17
C ARG A 107 2.48 -7.92 -2.59
N ALA A 108 3.14 -8.47 -3.60
CA ALA A 108 2.88 -8.18 -5.01
C ALA A 108 1.44 -8.52 -5.42
N ARG A 109 0.95 -9.72 -5.08
CA ARG A 109 -0.45 -10.12 -5.31
C ARG A 109 -1.45 -9.16 -4.67
N ARG A 110 -1.19 -8.69 -3.44
CA ARG A 110 -2.02 -7.66 -2.79
C ARG A 110 -2.04 -6.33 -3.54
N ILE A 111 -0.91 -5.93 -4.14
CA ILE A 111 -0.85 -4.72 -4.98
C ILE A 111 -1.72 -4.92 -6.23
N LEU A 112 -1.61 -6.06 -6.90
CA LEU A 112 -2.39 -6.35 -8.11
C LEU A 112 -3.89 -6.43 -7.83
N ALA A 113 -4.28 -7.01 -6.68
CA ALA A 113 -5.68 -7.08 -6.26
C ALA A 113 -6.27 -5.72 -5.85
N ALA A 114 -5.43 -4.77 -5.42
CA ALA A 114 -5.84 -3.42 -5.04
C ALA A 114 -5.83 -2.42 -6.21
N ARG A 115 -5.55 -2.88 -7.44
CA ARG A 115 -5.68 -2.05 -8.63
C ARG A 115 -7.15 -1.70 -8.81
N THR A 116 -7.45 -0.40 -8.92
CA THR A 116 -8.77 0.05 -9.36
C THR A 116 -8.75 0.00 -10.88
N ASP A 117 -9.55 -0.85 -11.49
CA ASP A 117 -9.84 -0.76 -12.91
C ASP A 117 -10.80 0.44 -13.07
N ASP A 118 -10.30 1.58 -13.56
CA ASP A 118 -11.13 2.71 -13.98
C ASP A 118 -11.56 2.53 -15.46
#